data_AF-A0A4P6JVA8-F1
#
_entry.id   AF-A0A4P6JVA8-F1
#
_cell.length_a   1.000
_cell.length_b   1.000
_cell.length_c   1.000
_cell.angle_alpha   90.00
_cell.angle_beta   90.00
_cell.angle_gamma   90.00
#
_symmetry.space_group_name_H-M   'P 1'
#
loop_
_entity.id
_entity.type
_entity.pdbx_description
1 polymer ?
#
loop_
_entity_poly.entity_id
_entity_poly.type
_entity_poly.pdbx_seq_one_letter_code
_entity_poly.pdbx_strand_id
1 'polypeptide(L)'
;MYDIITTTPDDKVVMAAINVIVGGGSGVIPAPAGNYVLTVPGSEPHKAGDGGATQSILVIVGHGSATALSKSKDWSTYKSEFSGASISWSKKTSVYIVACKTASPTKEESYFFYQNFAKTVKKDFPEATVWASESNVGSKSLSGDWTKVE
;
A
#
# COMPACT_ATOMS: atom_id res chain seq x y z
N MET A 1 1.29 14.32 -5.09
CA MET A 1 1.55 13.05 -5.79
C MET A 1 0.70 11.90 -5.26
N TYR A 2 0.05 11.16 -6.17
CA TYR A 2 -0.59 9.88 -5.91
C TYR A 2 0.41 8.77 -6.26
N ASP A 3 1.09 8.23 -5.24
CA ASP A 3 2.11 7.19 -5.44
C ASP A 3 1.51 5.81 -5.19
N ILE A 4 1.75 4.87 -6.10
CA ILE A 4 1.47 3.44 -5.93
C ILE A 4 2.82 2.72 -5.91
N ILE A 5 3.05 1.88 -4.91
CA ILE A 5 4.31 1.14 -4.78
C ILE A 5 4.05 -0.35 -4.62
N THR A 6 4.85 -1.17 -5.29
CA THR A 6 4.85 -2.63 -5.13
C THR A 6 6.22 -3.24 -5.39
N THR A 7 6.58 -4.29 -4.66
CA THR A 7 7.79 -5.10 -4.89
C THR A 7 7.54 -6.32 -5.76
N THR A 8 6.31 -6.58 -6.18
CA THR A 8 5.90 -7.76 -6.96
C THR A 8 5.10 -7.37 -8.21
N PRO A 9 5.71 -6.61 -9.15
CA PRO A 9 5.01 -6.08 -10.32
C PRO A 9 4.59 -7.15 -11.33
N ASP A 10 5.23 -8.31 -11.37
CA ASP A 10 4.87 -9.41 -12.27
C ASP A 10 3.71 -10.28 -11.74
N ASP A 11 3.27 -10.04 -10.51
CA ASP A 11 2.21 -10.81 -9.89
C ASP A 11 0.83 -10.37 -10.41
N LYS A 12 0.10 -11.31 -11.01
CA LYS A 12 -1.22 -11.06 -11.62
C LYS A 12 -2.27 -10.58 -10.62
N VAL A 13 -2.19 -10.99 -9.36
CA VAL A 13 -3.14 -10.59 -8.31
C VAL A 13 -2.84 -9.15 -7.86
N VAL A 14 -1.57 -8.82 -7.68
CA VAL A 14 -1.13 -7.46 -7.36
C VAL A 14 -1.47 -6.49 -8.49
N MET A 15 -1.20 -6.86 -9.73
CA MET A 15 -1.55 -6.03 -10.89
C MET A 15 -3.06 -5.87 -11.06
N ALA A 16 -3.86 -6.90 -10.77
CA ALA A 16 -5.31 -6.77 -10.73
C ALA A 16 -5.76 -5.74 -9.68
N ALA A 17 -5.16 -5.75 -8.48
CA ALA A 17 -5.47 -4.77 -7.44
C ALA A 17 -5.07 -3.34 -7.86
N ILE A 18 -3.89 -3.16 -8.47
CA ILE A 18 -3.44 -1.88 -9.03
C ILE A 18 -4.43 -1.39 -10.09
N ASN A 19 -4.88 -2.26 -10.99
CA ASN A 19 -5.85 -1.90 -12.02
C ASN A 19 -7.19 -1.42 -11.43
N VAL A 20 -7.63 -2.00 -10.31
CA VAL A 20 -8.84 -1.53 -9.59
C VAL A 20 -8.60 -0.17 -8.93
N ILE A 21 -7.42 0.06 -8.33
CA ILE A 21 -7.04 1.35 -7.73
C ILE A 21 -7.08 2.45 -8.80
N VAL A 22 -6.39 2.24 -9.92
CA VAL A 22 -6.30 3.24 -11.00
C VAL A 22 -7.64 3.46 -11.69
N GLY A 23 -8.46 2.41 -11.80
CA GLY A 23 -9.83 2.48 -12.32
C GLY A 23 -10.86 3.06 -11.34
N GLY A 24 -10.47 3.35 -10.09
CA GLY A 24 -11.37 3.92 -9.08
C GLY A 24 -12.42 2.96 -8.52
N GLY A 25 -12.22 1.65 -8.63
CA GLY A 25 -13.23 0.64 -8.32
C GLY A 25 -13.37 0.25 -6.84
N SER A 26 -12.60 0.87 -5.93
CA SER A 26 -12.51 0.40 -4.54
C SER A 26 -13.54 0.98 -3.57
N GLY A 27 -14.09 2.17 -3.86
CA GLY A 27 -14.93 2.94 -2.94
C GLY A 27 -14.24 3.49 -1.67
N VAL A 28 -13.16 2.86 -1.20
CA VAL A 28 -12.42 3.20 0.03
C VAL A 28 -11.15 4.02 -0.26
N ILE A 29 -10.44 3.65 -1.32
CA ILE A 29 -9.23 4.34 -1.79
C ILE A 29 -9.67 5.37 -2.84
N PRO A 30 -9.39 6.67 -2.62
CA PRO A 30 -9.67 7.70 -3.62
C PRO A 30 -9.02 7.35 -4.96
N ALA A 31 -9.75 7.52 -6.05
CA ALA A 31 -9.23 7.24 -7.39
C ALA A 31 -8.15 8.27 -7.78
N PRO A 32 -7.08 7.87 -8.47
CA PRO A 32 -6.09 8.82 -9.00
C PRO A 32 -6.63 9.66 -10.16
N ALA A 33 -7.83 9.36 -10.70
CA ALA A 33 -8.44 10.04 -11.84
C ALA A 33 -7.48 10.14 -13.06
N GLY A 34 -6.76 9.04 -13.35
CA GLY A 34 -5.77 8.97 -14.43
C GLY A 34 -4.39 9.55 -14.10
N ASN A 35 -4.19 10.10 -12.90
CA ASN A 35 -2.96 10.77 -12.50
C ASN A 35 -2.27 10.06 -11.32
N TYR A 36 -1.23 9.28 -11.60
CA TYR A 36 -0.49 8.52 -10.58
C TYR A 36 0.96 8.25 -10.98
N VAL A 37 1.78 7.85 -10.02
CA VAL A 37 3.12 7.31 -10.23
C VAL A 37 3.15 5.89 -9.69
N LEU A 38 3.44 4.90 -10.53
CA LEU A 38 3.70 3.52 -10.13
C LEU A 38 5.20 3.29 -10.04
N THR A 39 5.68 3.03 -8.83
CA THR A 39 7.10 2.77 -8.56
C THR A 39 7.31 1.31 -8.20
N VAL A 40 8.29 0.69 -8.86
CA VAL A 40 8.72 -0.69 -8.60
C VAL A 40 10.25 -0.70 -8.43
N PRO A 41 10.82 -1.58 -7.59
CA PRO A 41 12.27 -1.63 -7.38
C PRO A 41 13.06 -1.86 -8.68
N GLY A 42 14.18 -1.15 -8.83
CA GLY A 42 15.11 -1.33 -9.94
C GLY A 42 14.62 -0.87 -11.32
N SER A 43 13.48 -0.18 -11.40
CA SER A 43 12.95 0.36 -12.67
C SER A 43 12.62 1.84 -12.55
N GLU A 44 12.62 2.53 -13.69
CA GLU A 44 12.10 3.90 -13.77
C GLU A 44 10.61 3.93 -13.42
N PRO A 45 10.15 4.87 -12.56
CA PRO A 45 8.74 4.99 -12.21
C PRO A 45 7.86 5.24 -13.43
N HIS A 46 6.75 4.51 -13.54
CA HIS A 46 5.74 4.78 -14.54
C HIS A 46 4.85 5.92 -14.07
N LYS A 47 4.92 7.06 -14.77
CA LYS A 47 4.09 8.24 -14.48
C LYS A 47 2.94 8.35 -15.48
N ALA A 48 1.71 8.32 -14.98
CA ALA A 48 0.50 8.63 -15.71
C ALA A 48 0.02 10.06 -15.41
N GLY A 49 -0.34 10.81 -16.45
CA GLY A 49 -0.78 12.20 -16.34
C GLY A 49 0.25 13.08 -15.62
N ASP A 50 -0.20 13.90 -14.68
CA ASP A 50 0.69 14.76 -13.88
C ASP A 50 1.33 14.05 -12.67
N GLY A 51 1.01 12.76 -12.44
CA GLY A 51 1.41 11.98 -11.27
C GLY A 51 0.54 12.20 -10.03
N GLY A 52 -0.62 12.84 -10.18
CA GLY A 52 -1.54 13.18 -9.10
C GLY A 52 -0.95 14.28 -8.24
N ALA A 53 -0.42 15.34 -8.86
CA ALA A 53 0.39 16.36 -8.19
C ALA A 53 -0.35 16.99 -7.00
N THR A 54 -1.66 17.15 -7.12
CA THR A 54 -2.57 17.74 -6.11
C THR A 54 -3.01 16.77 -5.01
N GLN A 55 -2.81 15.46 -5.17
CA GLN A 55 -3.18 14.45 -4.18
C GLN A 55 -1.98 14.09 -3.31
N SER A 56 -2.13 13.86 -2.01
CA SER A 56 -1.02 13.47 -1.12
C SER A 56 -1.18 12.04 -0.61
N ILE A 57 -1.37 11.11 -1.55
CA ILE A 57 -1.74 9.71 -1.26
C ILE A 57 -0.59 8.76 -1.59
N LEU A 58 -0.38 7.77 -0.73
CA LEU A 58 0.48 6.62 -0.98
C LEU A 58 -0.37 5.34 -0.91
N VAL A 59 -0.23 4.48 -1.89
CA VAL A 59 -0.87 3.16 -1.92
C VAL A 59 0.21 2.09 -2.00
N ILE A 60 0.28 1.26 -0.97
CA ILE A 60 1.23 0.16 -0.83
C ILE A 60 0.49 -1.12 -1.24
N VAL A 61 0.92 -1.79 -2.30
CA VAL A 61 0.21 -2.98 -2.83
C VAL A 61 1.10 -4.20 -2.76
N GLY A 62 0.61 -5.28 -2.16
CA GLY A 62 1.35 -6.53 -2.07
C GLY A 62 0.56 -7.68 -1.46
N HIS A 63 1.21 -8.83 -1.36
CA HIS A 63 0.64 -10.01 -0.70
C HIS A 63 0.91 -9.96 0.80
N GLY A 64 -0.15 -9.85 1.60
CA GLY A 64 -0.04 -9.97 3.05
C GLY A 64 -0.08 -11.44 3.46
N SER A 65 0.99 -11.91 4.11
CA SER A 65 1.04 -13.21 4.79
C SER A 65 1.30 -13.02 6.29
N ALA A 66 1.10 -14.10 7.03
CA ALA A 66 1.49 -14.28 8.42
C ALA A 66 2.81 -13.60 8.82
N THR A 67 3.79 -13.60 7.94
CA THR A 67 5.16 -13.24 8.28
C THR A 67 5.74 -12.15 7.41
N ALA A 68 5.03 -11.68 6.37
CA ALA A 68 5.58 -10.72 5.43
C ALA A 68 4.52 -9.99 4.58
N LEU A 69 4.90 -8.82 4.07
CA LEU A 69 4.29 -8.20 2.89
C LEU A 69 5.22 -8.45 1.70
N SER A 70 4.77 -9.22 0.72
CA SER A 70 5.54 -9.51 -0.49
C SER A 70 7.00 -9.90 -0.20
N LYS A 71 7.20 -10.83 0.77
CA LYS A 71 8.49 -11.34 1.29
C LYS A 71 9.25 -10.41 2.25
N SER A 72 8.86 -9.14 2.39
CA SER A 72 9.46 -8.22 3.37
C SER A 72 8.86 -8.42 4.75
N LYS A 73 9.72 -8.68 5.74
CA LYS A 73 9.32 -9.01 7.12
C LYS A 73 8.94 -7.79 7.96
N ASP A 74 9.22 -6.58 7.50
CA ASP A 74 8.87 -5.33 8.17
C ASP A 74 8.81 -4.16 7.16
N TRP A 75 8.30 -3.01 7.63
CA TRP A 75 8.21 -1.79 6.84
C TRP A 75 9.58 -1.25 6.41
N SER A 76 10.59 -1.33 7.28
CA SER A 76 11.93 -0.81 6.99
C SER A 76 12.56 -1.51 5.78
N THR A 77 12.51 -2.84 5.79
CA THR A 77 12.99 -3.72 4.72
C THR A 77 12.18 -3.51 3.44
N TYR A 78 10.85 -3.39 3.55
CA TYR A 78 10.01 -3.10 2.38
C TYR A 78 10.36 -1.72 1.77
N LYS A 79 10.49 -0.69 2.60
CA LYS A 79 10.81 0.68 2.18
C LYS A 79 12.22 0.78 1.58
N SER A 80 13.19 0.00 2.06
CA SER A 80 14.56 0.01 1.53
C SER A 80 14.68 -0.45 0.08
N GLU A 81 13.75 -1.29 -0.40
CA GLU A 81 13.65 -1.69 -1.82
C GLU A 81 13.41 -0.48 -2.74
N PHE A 82 12.91 0.64 -2.19
CA PHE A 82 12.62 1.88 -2.91
C PHE A 82 13.62 3.00 -2.60
N SER A 83 14.77 2.70 -1.98
CA SER A 83 15.78 3.70 -1.59
C SER A 83 16.34 4.51 -2.78
N GLY A 84 16.38 3.92 -3.99
CA GLY A 84 16.75 4.60 -5.23
C GLY A 84 15.62 5.38 -5.90
N ALA A 85 14.38 5.30 -5.39
CA ALA A 85 13.22 5.93 -6.01
C ALA A 85 12.92 7.32 -5.42
N SER A 86 12.51 8.25 -6.26
CA SER A 86 12.13 9.60 -5.87
C SER A 86 10.68 9.67 -5.33
N ILE A 87 10.43 9.07 -4.17
CA ILE A 87 9.11 9.11 -3.50
C ILE A 87 9.10 10.22 -2.45
N SER A 88 8.09 11.10 -2.50
CA SER A 88 7.91 12.19 -1.54
C SER A 88 7.23 11.70 -0.25
N TRP A 89 7.93 10.85 0.52
CA TRP A 89 7.40 10.19 1.72
C TRP A 89 6.79 11.16 2.75
N SER A 90 7.51 12.23 3.11
CA SER A 90 7.07 13.17 4.15
C SER A 90 5.86 14.04 3.78
N LYS A 91 5.44 14.04 2.50
CA LYS A 91 4.31 14.85 2.02
C LYS A 91 3.00 14.07 2.02
N LYS A 92 2.99 12.81 2.43
CA LYS A 92 1.81 11.94 2.41
C LYS A 92 0.87 12.26 3.56
N THR A 93 -0.39 12.52 3.23
CA THR A 93 -1.48 12.78 4.18
C THR A 93 -2.39 11.56 4.34
N SER A 94 -2.34 10.61 3.38
CA SER A 94 -3.05 9.34 3.49
C SER A 94 -2.21 8.20 2.92
N VAL A 95 -2.19 7.08 3.64
CA VAL A 95 -1.50 5.85 3.23
C VAL A 95 -2.51 4.70 3.25
N TYR A 96 -2.57 3.94 2.17
CA TYR A 96 -3.42 2.76 2.05
C TYR A 96 -2.55 1.52 1.87
N ILE A 97 -2.70 0.55 2.77
CA ILE A 97 -1.99 -0.74 2.70
C ILE A 97 -2.96 -1.76 2.11
N VAL A 98 -2.79 -2.04 0.83
CA VAL A 98 -3.60 -2.96 0.04
C VAL A 98 -2.96 -4.35 0.09
N ALA A 99 -3.21 -5.03 1.19
CA ALA A 99 -2.74 -6.38 1.46
C ALA A 99 -3.65 -7.08 2.48
N CYS A 100 -3.73 -8.40 2.44
CA CYS A 100 -4.56 -9.18 3.35
C CYS A 100 -4.10 -9.04 4.81
N LYS A 101 -5.07 -8.87 5.74
CA LYS A 101 -4.92 -8.98 7.19
C LYS A 101 -3.86 -8.08 7.86
N THR A 102 -3.39 -7.02 7.22
CA THR A 102 -2.33 -6.13 7.75
C THR A 102 -2.70 -5.31 8.99
N ALA A 103 -3.97 -5.34 9.44
CA ALA A 103 -4.43 -4.73 10.68
C ALA A 103 -5.16 -5.69 11.64
N SER A 104 -5.15 -7.01 11.40
CA SER A 104 -6.00 -7.96 12.14
C SER A 104 -5.76 -7.95 13.67
N PRO A 105 -6.82 -7.85 14.51
CA PRO A 105 -6.71 -7.84 15.98
C PRO A 105 -6.48 -9.22 16.62
N THR A 106 -6.64 -10.32 15.87
CA THR A 106 -6.72 -11.67 16.46
C THR A 106 -5.37 -12.19 16.96
N LYS A 107 -5.24 -12.32 18.29
CA LYS A 107 -4.10 -12.93 19.01
C LYS A 107 -3.91 -14.42 18.74
N GLU A 108 -4.86 -15.10 18.09
CA GLU A 108 -4.82 -16.56 17.85
C GLU A 108 -3.83 -16.97 16.75
N GLU A 109 -3.37 -16.01 15.94
CA GLU A 109 -2.20 -16.20 15.12
C GLU A 109 -1.15 -15.18 15.56
N SER A 110 -0.09 -15.63 16.23
CA SER A 110 1.07 -14.84 16.68
C SER A 110 1.93 -14.33 15.52
N TYR A 111 1.28 -13.82 14.49
CA TYR A 111 1.88 -13.29 13.29
C TYR A 111 2.29 -11.85 13.54
N PHE A 112 3.53 -11.73 14.04
CA PHE A 112 4.25 -10.50 14.40
C PHE A 112 4.12 -9.37 13.38
N PHE A 113 3.74 -9.64 12.12
CA PHE A 113 3.60 -8.67 11.04
C PHE A 113 2.23 -7.99 10.96
N TYR A 114 1.13 -8.70 11.28
CA TYR A 114 -0.24 -8.26 10.95
C TYR A 114 -0.81 -7.13 11.82
N GLN A 115 -0.04 -6.66 12.79
CA GLN A 115 -0.25 -5.34 13.41
C GLN A 115 1.02 -4.48 13.40
N ASN A 116 2.22 -5.07 13.40
CA ASN A 116 3.43 -4.26 13.38
C ASN A 116 3.67 -3.59 12.02
N PHE A 117 3.30 -4.18 10.89
CA PHE A 117 3.56 -3.53 9.61
C PHE A 117 2.77 -2.22 9.49
N ALA A 118 1.45 -2.28 9.64
CA ALA A 118 0.62 -1.09 9.55
C ALA A 118 0.97 -0.06 10.66
N LYS A 119 1.28 -0.51 11.88
CA LYS A 119 1.75 0.39 12.97
C LYS A 119 3.12 1.00 12.70
N THR A 120 4.06 0.27 12.07
CA THR A 120 5.38 0.80 11.71
C THR A 120 5.32 1.75 10.53
N VAL A 121 4.42 1.50 9.57
CA VAL A 121 4.03 2.49 8.56
C VAL A 121 3.48 3.73 9.27
N LYS A 122 2.49 3.59 10.17
CA LYS A 122 1.93 4.73 10.91
C LYS A 122 2.97 5.53 11.70
N LYS A 123 3.95 4.87 12.32
CA LYS A 123 5.08 5.55 12.98
C LYS A 123 5.96 6.37 12.02
N ASP A 124 6.12 5.92 10.79
CA ASP A 124 6.90 6.60 9.75
C ASP A 124 6.11 7.71 9.04
N PHE A 125 4.77 7.68 9.14
CA PHE A 125 3.86 8.73 8.66
C PHE A 125 2.95 9.23 9.81
N PRO A 126 3.51 9.88 10.85
CA PRO A 126 2.75 10.25 12.05
C PRO A 126 1.54 11.13 11.74
N GLU A 127 1.66 12.06 10.79
CA GLU A 127 0.59 12.99 10.40
C GLU A 127 -0.38 12.40 9.35
N ALA A 128 -0.06 11.26 8.74
CA ALA A 128 -0.94 10.66 7.73
C ALA A 128 -2.03 9.81 8.37
N THR A 129 -3.21 9.78 7.75
CA THR A 129 -4.18 8.71 8.05
C THR A 129 -3.72 7.44 7.35
N VAL A 130 -3.49 6.37 8.11
CA VAL A 130 -3.09 5.07 7.57
C VAL A 130 -4.29 4.13 7.61
N TRP A 131 -4.62 3.52 6.47
CA TRP A 131 -5.69 2.55 6.31
C TRP A 131 -5.11 1.18 5.96
N ALA A 132 -5.67 0.14 6.57
CA ALA A 132 -5.26 -1.24 6.35
C ALA A 132 -6.46 -2.18 6.54
N SER A 133 -6.42 -3.35 5.92
CA SER A 133 -7.49 -4.35 6.07
C SER A 133 -7.23 -5.28 7.25
N GLU A 134 -8.24 -5.52 8.07
CA GLU A 134 -8.24 -6.55 9.12
C GLU A 134 -8.48 -7.96 8.54
N SER A 135 -9.09 -8.04 7.35
CA SER A 135 -9.40 -9.30 6.66
C SER A 135 -8.71 -9.42 5.30
N ASN A 136 -9.01 -10.50 4.56
CA ASN A 136 -8.48 -10.69 3.22
C ASN A 136 -9.00 -9.62 2.27
N VAL A 137 -8.13 -9.12 1.37
CA VAL A 137 -8.49 -8.12 0.37
C VAL A 137 -8.74 -8.79 -0.97
N GLY A 138 -9.93 -8.60 -1.54
CA GLY A 138 -10.26 -9.11 -2.88
C GLY A 138 -9.54 -8.31 -3.97
N SER A 139 -8.68 -8.93 -4.78
CA SER A 139 -7.87 -8.20 -5.78
C SER A 139 -8.64 -7.51 -6.91
N LYS A 140 -9.91 -7.89 -7.13
CA LYS A 140 -10.77 -7.32 -8.20
C LYS A 140 -11.78 -6.28 -7.71
N SER A 141 -11.95 -6.15 -6.40
CA SER A 141 -12.94 -5.27 -5.75
C SER A 141 -12.33 -4.40 -4.66
N LEU A 142 -11.15 -4.77 -4.17
CA LEU A 142 -10.53 -4.30 -2.94
C LEU A 142 -11.46 -4.39 -1.72
N SER A 143 -12.42 -5.31 -1.76
CA SER A 143 -13.29 -5.60 -0.62
C SER A 143 -12.46 -6.21 0.51
N GLY A 144 -12.61 -5.66 1.70
CA GLY A 144 -11.96 -6.07 2.94
C GLY A 144 -12.48 -5.22 4.09
N ASP A 145 -12.15 -5.59 5.31
CA ASP A 145 -12.54 -4.86 6.51
C ASP A 145 -11.52 -3.75 6.79
N TRP A 146 -11.71 -2.62 6.13
CA TRP A 146 -10.79 -1.47 6.20
C TRP A 146 -10.93 -0.73 7.51
N THR A 147 -9.80 -0.58 8.22
CA THR A 147 -9.73 0.14 9.49
C THR A 147 -8.67 1.25 9.44
N LYS A 148 -8.83 2.25 10.30
CA LYS A 148 -7.80 3.26 10.55
C LYS A 148 -6.80 2.69 11.55
N VAL A 149 -5.52 2.84 11.24
CA VAL A 149 -4.43 2.41 12.11
C VAL A 149 -4.11 3.54 13.08
N GLU A 150 -4.18 3.24 14.37
CA GLU A 150 -3.78 4.13 15.47
C GLU A 150 -2.28 4.07 15.77
#